data_AF-A0A1S4CKT8-F1
#
_entry.id   AF-A0A1S4CKT8-F1
#
_cell.length_a   1.000
_cell.length_b   1.000
_cell.length_c   1.000
_cell.angle_alpha   90.00
_cell.angle_beta   90.00
_cell.angle_gamma   90.00
#
_symmetry.space_group_name_H-M   'P 1'
#
loop_
_entity.id
_entity.type
_entity.pdbx_description
1 polymer ?
#
loop_
_entity_poly.entity_id
_entity_poly.type
_entity_poly.pdbx_seq_one_letter_code
_entity_poly.pdbx_strand_id
1 'polypeptide(L)'
;MIVDGSFLKASYKGTILTACTQDGAVGKILPLAYAIVDLENNKSWEWFFVQIKGTFGVREGMCIVSDRNESIFNATKAVYPEVPHCICTFHLWQNVKRTFKKHHKQLKDILFALARAYTIEKFEYHMTEMCKIDPRVQPYLFEIGYEKWSRAYSKVKKSMVMTSNIAESINAANKDARELSVMRLLEYMTNLLQQWNNKNRKSAMETSIELGEKYNKLLRENLIASEQMTVK
;
A
#
# COMPACT_ATOMS: atom_id res chain seq x y z
N MET A 1 -8.09 0.62 -0.60
CA MET A 1 -7.70 -0.40 -1.60
C MET A 1 -6.29 -0.09 -2.07
N ILE A 2 -5.38 -1.07 -2.05
CA ILE A 2 -4.04 -1.01 -2.61
C ILE A 2 -4.05 -1.78 -3.92
N VAL A 3 -3.52 -1.19 -4.99
CA VAL A 3 -3.47 -1.82 -6.31
C VAL A 3 -2.05 -1.76 -6.86
N ASP A 4 -1.67 -2.80 -7.61
CA ASP A 4 -0.35 -2.88 -8.22
C ASP A 4 -0.32 -3.78 -9.45
N GLY A 5 0.57 -3.45 -10.38
CA GLY A 5 0.86 -4.20 -11.59
C GLY A 5 2.23 -4.88 -11.50
N SER A 6 2.33 -6.12 -11.96
CA SER A 6 3.61 -6.83 -12.02
C SER A 6 3.77 -7.58 -13.33
N PHE A 7 4.87 -7.33 -14.04
CA PHE A 7 5.17 -8.05 -15.28
C PHE A 7 5.36 -9.55 -15.02
N LEU A 8 4.75 -10.35 -15.89
CA LEU A 8 5.01 -11.78 -15.98
C LEU A 8 6.39 -12.01 -16.59
N LYS A 9 7.06 -13.08 -16.15
CA LYS A 9 8.41 -13.44 -16.59
C LYS A 9 8.44 -14.66 -17.51
N ALA A 10 7.33 -15.40 -17.58
CA ALA A 10 7.16 -16.53 -18.47
C ALA A 10 7.28 -16.12 -19.95
N SER A 11 7.36 -17.12 -20.84
CA SER A 11 7.45 -16.92 -22.29
C SER A 11 6.30 -16.07 -22.85
N TYR A 12 5.14 -16.12 -22.19
CA TYR A 12 4.02 -15.23 -22.45
C TYR A 12 4.22 -13.90 -21.73
N LYS A 13 4.43 -12.84 -22.52
CA LYS A 13 4.46 -11.47 -22.05
C LYS A 13 3.07 -11.07 -21.56
N GLY A 14 3.01 -10.40 -20.42
CA GLY A 14 1.76 -9.98 -19.79
C GLY A 14 2.02 -9.29 -18.45
N THR A 15 0.96 -8.81 -17.82
CA THR A 15 1.00 -8.21 -16.49
C THR A 15 -0.07 -8.83 -15.60
N ILE A 16 0.31 -9.21 -14.38
CA ILE A 16 -0.68 -9.52 -13.33
C ILE A 16 -1.03 -8.22 -12.60
N LEU A 17 -2.32 -7.88 -12.62
CA LEU A 17 -2.90 -6.80 -11.82
C LEU A 17 -3.42 -7.38 -10.52
N THR A 18 -3.21 -6.68 -9.42
CA THR A 18 -3.69 -7.10 -8.10
C THR A 18 -4.37 -5.93 -7.39
N ALA A 19 -5.45 -6.23 -6.69
CA ALA A 19 -6.16 -5.30 -5.83
C ALA A 19 -6.35 -5.94 -4.46
N CYS A 20 -6.00 -5.20 -3.42
CA CYS A 20 -5.89 -5.70 -2.06
C CYS A 20 -6.41 -4.68 -1.06
N THR A 21 -6.75 -5.15 0.12
CA THR A 21 -7.08 -4.29 1.26
C THR A 21 -6.39 -4.83 2.50
N GLN A 22 -6.58 -4.12 3.60
CA GLN A 22 -6.13 -4.50 4.91
C GLN A 22 -7.36 -4.78 5.78
N ASP A 23 -7.33 -5.83 6.60
CA ASP A 23 -8.33 -5.97 7.64
C ASP A 23 -8.12 -4.90 8.72
N GLY A 24 -9.23 -4.35 9.23
CA GLY A 24 -9.19 -3.30 10.26
C GLY A 24 -8.79 -3.81 11.65
N ALA A 25 -8.83 -5.13 11.87
CA ALA A 25 -8.58 -5.73 13.17
C ALA A 25 -7.08 -5.98 13.42
N VAL A 26 -6.33 -6.50 12.44
CA VAL A 26 -4.96 -6.97 12.65
C VAL A 26 -3.96 -6.33 11.68
N GLY A 27 -4.45 -5.65 10.63
CA GLY A 27 -3.63 -5.11 9.56
C GLY A 27 -3.13 -6.19 8.60
N LYS A 28 -3.79 -7.35 8.55
CA LYS A 28 -3.45 -8.44 7.62
C LYS A 28 -3.89 -8.07 6.21
N ILE A 29 -3.12 -8.56 5.24
CA ILE A 29 -3.39 -8.38 3.82
C ILE A 29 -4.58 -9.25 3.44
N LEU A 30 -5.57 -8.63 2.80
CA LEU A 30 -6.72 -9.30 2.20
C LEU A 30 -6.74 -8.98 0.71
N PRO A 31 -6.33 -9.92 -0.16
CA PRO A 31 -6.47 -9.74 -1.60
C PRO A 31 -7.95 -9.71 -1.97
N LEU A 32 -8.34 -8.74 -2.80
CA LEU A 32 -9.72 -8.53 -3.26
C LEU A 32 -9.94 -9.11 -4.65
N ALA A 33 -8.99 -8.85 -5.56
CA ALA A 33 -9.07 -9.29 -6.95
C ALA A 33 -7.68 -9.39 -7.56
N TYR A 34 -7.57 -10.22 -8.60
CA TYR A 34 -6.41 -10.26 -9.48
C TYR A 34 -6.86 -10.54 -10.91
N ALA A 35 -6.06 -10.10 -11.88
CA ALA A 35 -6.31 -10.35 -13.29
C ALA A 35 -4.99 -10.47 -14.06
N ILE A 36 -4.97 -11.29 -15.11
CA ILE A 36 -3.86 -11.33 -16.07
C ILE A 36 -4.31 -10.53 -17.29
N VAL A 37 -3.53 -9.53 -17.64
CA VAL A 37 -3.76 -8.67 -18.80
C VAL A 37 -2.56 -8.73 -19.74
N ASP A 38 -2.78 -8.31 -20.98
CA ASP A 38 -1.74 -8.22 -22.01
C ASP A 38 -0.64 -7.20 -21.63
N LEU A 39 -1.04 -6.04 -21.13
CA LEU A 39 -0.16 -4.93 -20.81
C LEU A 39 -0.69 -4.08 -19.65
N GLU A 40 0.24 -3.41 -18.98
CA GLU A 40 -0.08 -2.35 -18.03
C GLU A 40 -0.39 -1.04 -18.79
N ASN A 41 -1.65 -0.88 -19.22
CA ASN A 41 -2.12 0.26 -20.00
C ASN A 41 -3.48 0.78 -19.49
N ASN A 42 -3.94 1.92 -20.04
CA ASN A 42 -5.20 2.55 -19.63
C ASN A 42 -6.41 1.61 -19.73
N LYS A 43 -6.53 0.86 -20.85
CA LYS A 43 -7.68 -0.03 -21.09
C LYS A 43 -7.72 -1.17 -20.07
N SER A 44 -6.57 -1.79 -19.80
CA SER A 44 -6.45 -2.90 -18.86
C SER A 44 -6.81 -2.48 -17.44
N TRP A 45 -6.31 -1.32 -16.99
CA TRP A 45 -6.62 -0.79 -15.66
C TRP A 45 -8.06 -0.32 -15.53
N GLU A 46 -8.61 0.35 -16.55
CA GLU A 46 -10.00 0.78 -16.56
C GLU A 46 -10.94 -0.43 -16.49
N TRP A 47 -10.72 -1.45 -17.33
CA TRP A 47 -11.49 -2.70 -17.28
C TRP A 47 -11.41 -3.35 -15.89
N PHE A 48 -10.21 -3.47 -15.32
CA PHE A 48 -10.01 -4.08 -14.01
C PHE A 48 -10.75 -3.31 -12.90
N PHE A 49 -10.72 -1.99 -12.92
CA PHE A 49 -11.46 -1.16 -11.98
C PHE A 49 -12.96 -1.21 -12.18
N VAL A 50 -13.46 -1.32 -13.42
CA VAL A 50 -14.89 -1.55 -13.68
C VAL A 50 -15.35 -2.86 -13.03
N GLN A 51 -14.58 -3.95 -13.14
CA GLN A 51 -14.93 -5.22 -12.50
C GLN A 51 -14.96 -5.10 -10.96
N ILE A 52 -13.97 -4.43 -10.38
CA ILE A 52 -13.90 -4.22 -8.92
C ILE A 52 -15.07 -3.33 -8.46
N LYS A 53 -15.37 -2.24 -9.16
CA LYS A 53 -16.47 -1.33 -8.82
C LYS A 53 -17.82 -2.03 -8.92
N GLY A 54 -18.04 -2.84 -9.96
CA GLY A 54 -19.24 -3.65 -10.12
C GLY A 54 -19.44 -4.66 -8.98
N THR A 55 -18.35 -5.21 -8.44
CA THR A 55 -18.40 -6.23 -7.37
C THR A 55 -18.52 -5.63 -5.97
N PHE A 56 -17.73 -4.59 -5.67
CA PHE A 56 -17.57 -4.08 -4.30
C PHE A 56 -18.20 -2.70 -4.07
N GLY A 57 -18.60 -2.01 -5.13
CA GLY A 57 -19.11 -0.64 -5.08
C GLY A 57 -18.06 0.38 -4.64
N VAL A 58 -18.54 1.56 -4.23
CA VAL A 58 -17.76 2.61 -3.58
C VAL A 58 -18.21 2.71 -2.13
N ARG A 59 -17.26 2.84 -1.21
CA ARG A 59 -17.51 2.87 0.23
C ARG A 59 -17.02 4.17 0.83
N GLU A 60 -17.69 4.62 1.89
CA GLU A 60 -17.25 5.78 2.65
C GLU A 60 -15.81 5.57 3.17
N GLY A 61 -14.97 6.60 3.04
CA GLY A 61 -13.58 6.54 3.46
C GLY A 61 -12.67 5.67 2.57
N MET A 62 -13.18 5.15 1.45
CA MET A 62 -12.36 4.45 0.48
C MET A 62 -11.27 5.37 -0.08
N CYS A 63 -10.07 4.83 -0.23
CA CYS A 63 -9.01 5.44 -1.03
C CYS A 63 -8.35 4.36 -1.89
N ILE A 64 -7.80 4.77 -3.02
CA ILE A 64 -6.99 3.90 -3.88
C ILE A 64 -5.54 4.29 -3.67
N VAL A 65 -4.69 3.33 -3.31
CA VAL A 65 -3.25 3.54 -3.17
C VAL A 65 -2.55 2.71 -4.23
N SER A 66 -1.72 3.33 -5.06
CA SER A 66 -0.95 2.62 -6.07
C SER A 66 0.46 3.21 -6.18
N ASP A 67 1.25 2.67 -7.10
CA ASP A 67 2.42 3.38 -7.59
C ASP A 67 2.03 4.65 -8.39
N ARG A 68 3.02 5.31 -9.01
CA ARG A 68 2.80 6.51 -9.83
C ARG A 68 2.60 6.19 -11.32
N ASN A 69 2.09 5.01 -11.67
CA ASN A 69 1.79 4.68 -13.05
C ASN A 69 0.63 5.54 -13.58
N GLU A 70 0.87 6.22 -14.70
CA GLU A 70 -0.10 7.11 -15.34
C GLU A 70 -1.38 6.37 -15.75
N SER A 71 -1.28 5.10 -16.16
CA SER A 71 -2.47 4.33 -16.52
C SER A 71 -3.38 4.03 -15.34
N ILE A 72 -2.81 3.83 -14.14
CA ILE A 72 -3.58 3.66 -12.91
C ILE A 72 -4.27 4.96 -12.53
N PHE A 73 -3.55 6.08 -12.63
CA PHE A 73 -4.12 7.40 -12.37
C PHE A 73 -5.30 7.70 -13.31
N ASN A 74 -5.12 7.48 -14.61
CA ASN A 74 -6.17 7.69 -15.61
C ASN A 74 -7.40 6.82 -15.35
N ALA A 75 -7.20 5.52 -15.12
CA ALA A 75 -8.29 4.59 -14.81
C ALA A 75 -9.00 4.94 -13.50
N THR A 76 -8.27 5.39 -12.47
CA THR A 76 -8.85 5.85 -11.20
C THR A 76 -9.75 7.06 -11.43
N LYS A 77 -9.28 8.04 -12.20
CA LYS A 77 -10.07 9.24 -12.53
C LYS A 77 -11.33 8.91 -13.35
N ALA A 78 -11.24 7.93 -14.25
CA ALA A 78 -12.37 7.51 -15.08
C ALA A 78 -13.42 6.70 -14.28
N VAL A 79 -12.98 5.73 -13.48
CA VAL A 79 -13.89 4.76 -12.83
C VAL A 79 -14.29 5.18 -11.41
N TYR A 80 -13.42 5.90 -10.71
CA TYR A 80 -13.60 6.33 -9.32
C TYR A 80 -13.30 7.83 -9.11
N PRO A 81 -13.95 8.76 -9.85
CA PRO A 81 -13.68 10.19 -9.76
C PRO A 81 -13.86 10.78 -8.34
N GLU A 82 -14.70 10.16 -7.51
CA GLU A 82 -15.01 10.52 -6.13
C GLU A 82 -14.04 9.95 -5.10
N VAL A 83 -13.24 8.94 -5.47
CA VAL A 83 -12.36 8.23 -4.54
C VAL A 83 -10.96 8.85 -4.59
N PRO A 84 -10.41 9.30 -3.44
CA PRO A 84 -9.06 9.84 -3.41
C PRO A 84 -8.01 8.83 -3.84
N HIS A 85 -7.18 9.23 -4.81
CA HIS A 85 -5.99 8.50 -5.23
C HIS A 85 -4.77 8.94 -4.41
N CYS A 86 -4.13 7.97 -3.78
CA CYS A 86 -2.99 8.15 -2.90
C CYS A 86 -1.77 7.45 -3.50
N ILE A 87 -0.60 8.02 -3.24
CA ILE A 87 0.67 7.47 -3.70
C ILE A 87 1.25 6.58 -2.60
N CYS A 88 1.65 5.39 -3.00
CA CYS A 88 2.41 4.49 -2.18
C CYS A 88 3.74 5.12 -1.71
N THR A 89 4.00 5.13 -0.40
CA THR A 89 5.25 5.67 0.18
C THR A 89 6.50 4.89 -0.24
N PHE A 90 6.42 3.58 -0.47
CA PHE A 90 7.59 2.81 -0.90
C PHE A 90 7.96 3.08 -2.35
N HIS A 91 6.99 3.14 -3.27
CA HIS A 91 7.22 3.54 -4.66
C HIS A 91 7.66 5.00 -4.73
N LEU A 92 7.13 5.87 -3.86
CA LEU A 92 7.67 7.22 -3.67
C LEU A 92 9.14 7.18 -3.26
N TRP A 93 9.51 6.35 -2.29
CA TRP A 93 10.90 6.14 -1.90
C TRP A 93 11.76 5.62 -3.06
N GLN A 94 11.29 4.67 -3.86
CA GLN A 94 12.04 4.19 -5.02
C GLN A 94 12.30 5.31 -6.05
N ASN A 95 11.30 6.17 -6.28
CA ASN A 95 11.45 7.33 -7.14
C ASN A 95 12.43 8.36 -6.57
N VAL A 96 12.36 8.65 -5.27
CA VAL A 96 13.33 9.49 -4.55
C VAL A 96 14.74 8.89 -4.67
N LYS A 97 14.93 7.60 -4.39
CA LYS A 97 16.21 6.90 -4.50
C LYS A 97 16.80 6.98 -5.92
N ARG A 98 15.97 6.85 -6.95
CA ARG A 98 16.41 6.97 -8.36
C ARG A 98 16.85 8.39 -8.72
N THR A 99 16.16 9.39 -8.16
CA THR A 99 16.39 10.81 -8.45
C THR A 99 17.58 11.36 -7.65
N PHE A 100 17.65 11.04 -6.36
CA PHE A 100 18.64 11.51 -5.39
C PHE A 100 19.60 10.38 -5.04
N LYS A 101 20.70 10.29 -5.79
CA LYS A 101 21.64 9.14 -5.81
C LYS A 101 22.57 9.03 -4.58
N LYS A 102 22.42 9.89 -3.57
CA LYS A 102 23.28 9.96 -2.38
C LYS A 102 22.45 9.84 -1.10
N HIS A 103 23.10 9.51 0.02
CA HIS A 103 22.49 9.49 1.36
C HIS A 103 21.22 8.63 1.50
N HIS A 104 21.13 7.54 0.74
CA HIS A 104 19.89 6.77 0.62
C HIS A 104 19.32 6.29 1.97
N LYS A 105 20.17 5.84 2.89
CA LYS A 105 19.70 5.35 4.19
C LYS A 105 19.03 6.47 5.00
N GLN A 106 19.70 7.62 5.13
CA GLN A 106 19.21 8.78 5.87
C GLN A 106 17.93 9.35 5.24
N LEU A 107 17.92 9.51 3.90
CA LEU A 107 16.75 9.98 3.17
C LEU A 107 15.56 9.02 3.29
N LYS A 108 15.80 7.70 3.27
CA LYS A 108 14.75 6.70 3.46
C LYS A 108 14.11 6.85 4.84
N ASP A 109 14.91 6.83 5.89
CA ASP A 109 14.39 6.83 7.26
C ASP A 109 13.58 8.11 7.54
N ILE A 110 14.08 9.27 7.09
CA ILE A 110 13.38 10.55 7.22
C ILE A 110 12.12 10.58 6.36
N LEU A 111 12.15 10.14 5.10
CA LEU A 111 10.96 10.15 4.23
C LEU A 111 9.82 9.31 4.82
N PHE A 112 10.12 8.14 5.39
CA PHE A 112 9.11 7.31 6.04
C PHE A 112 8.58 7.92 7.34
N ALA A 113 9.43 8.60 8.13
CA ALA A 113 8.99 9.36 9.31
C ALA A 113 8.06 10.53 8.91
N LEU A 114 8.47 11.26 7.88
CA LEU A 114 7.76 12.40 7.32
C LEU A 114 6.40 12.00 6.75
N ALA A 115 6.33 10.91 5.97
CA ALA A 115 5.05 10.39 5.49
C ALA A 115 4.12 10.04 6.66
N ARG A 116 4.64 9.37 7.71
CA ARG A 116 3.87 8.89 8.87
C ARG A 116 3.52 9.97 9.89
N ALA A 117 4.05 11.20 9.76
CA ALA A 117 3.82 12.29 10.70
C ALA A 117 2.32 12.54 10.91
N TYR A 118 1.92 12.65 12.18
CA TYR A 118 0.52 12.87 12.57
C TYR A 118 0.12 14.34 12.50
N THR A 119 1.08 15.25 12.67
CA THR A 119 0.86 16.70 12.70
C THR A 119 1.71 17.36 11.62
N ILE A 120 1.22 18.52 11.15
CA ILE A 120 1.96 19.36 10.20
C ILE A 120 3.31 19.79 10.80
N GLU A 121 3.34 20.16 12.08
CA GLU A 121 4.58 20.52 12.77
C GLU A 121 5.65 19.42 12.71
N LYS A 122 5.30 18.16 13.03
CA LYS A 122 6.24 17.03 12.92
C LYS A 122 6.65 16.75 11.47
N PHE A 123 5.74 16.95 10.53
CA PHE A 123 6.05 16.84 9.11
C PHE A 123 7.11 17.89 8.70
N GLU A 124 6.90 19.16 9.04
CA GLU A 124 7.83 20.25 8.69
C GLU A 124 9.19 20.10 9.37
N TYR A 125 9.20 19.59 10.62
CA TYR A 125 10.43 19.20 11.30
C TYR A 125 11.21 18.17 10.48
N HIS A 126 10.57 17.05 10.09
CA HIS A 126 11.24 16.05 9.27
C HIS A 126 11.63 16.57 7.88
N MET A 127 10.84 17.47 7.29
CA MET A 127 11.16 18.10 6.00
C MET A 127 12.43 18.93 6.11
N THR A 128 12.56 19.70 7.19
CA THR A 128 13.76 20.48 7.50
C THR A 128 14.99 19.57 7.65
N GLU A 129 14.85 18.46 8.38
CA GLU A 129 15.94 17.46 8.50
C GLU A 129 16.33 16.84 7.15
N MET A 130 15.34 16.58 6.28
CA MET A 130 15.60 16.05 4.93
C MET A 130 16.34 17.09 4.07
N CYS A 131 15.99 18.37 4.18
CA CYS A 131 16.61 19.46 3.42
C CYS A 131 18.06 19.72 3.84
N LYS A 132 18.42 19.45 5.10
CA LYS A 132 19.82 19.49 5.56
C LYS A 132 20.72 18.49 4.83
N ILE A 133 20.14 17.38 4.33
CA ILE A 133 20.85 16.35 3.57
C ILE A 133 20.90 16.72 2.09
N ASP A 134 19.75 17.02 1.50
CA ASP A 134 19.64 17.46 0.11
C ASP A 134 18.43 18.40 -0.05
N PRO A 135 18.62 19.72 -0.19
CA PRO A 135 17.51 20.68 -0.24
C PRO A 135 16.63 20.51 -1.48
N ARG A 136 17.11 19.83 -2.53
CA ARG A 136 16.35 19.60 -3.78
C ARG A 136 15.18 18.64 -3.59
N VAL A 137 15.13 17.90 -2.48
CA VAL A 137 14.06 16.93 -2.20
C VAL A 137 12.72 17.61 -1.90
N GLN A 138 12.72 18.78 -1.26
CA GLN A 138 11.50 19.49 -0.89
C GLN A 138 10.68 19.93 -2.10
N PRO A 139 11.22 20.69 -3.08
CA PRO A 139 10.44 21.08 -4.25
C PRO A 139 9.95 19.85 -5.03
N TYR A 140 10.78 18.81 -5.16
CA TYR A 140 10.37 17.55 -5.80
C TYR A 140 9.17 16.89 -5.11
N LEU A 141 9.18 16.82 -3.77
CA LEU A 141 8.09 16.22 -3.00
C LEU A 141 6.83 17.10 -2.98
N PHE A 142 7.01 18.42 -3.02
CA PHE A 142 5.92 19.40 -3.09
C PHE A 142 5.16 19.28 -4.41
N GLU A 143 5.86 19.20 -5.55
CA GLU A 143 5.25 19.04 -6.88
C GLU A 143 4.39 17.77 -6.99
N ILE A 144 4.71 16.73 -6.22
CA ILE A 144 3.91 15.50 -6.19
C ILE A 144 2.54 15.74 -5.51
N GLY A 145 2.49 16.65 -4.53
CA GLY A 145 1.34 16.95 -3.68
C GLY A 145 1.39 16.16 -2.36
N TYR A 146 1.64 16.86 -1.25
CA TYR A 146 1.77 16.25 0.08
C TYR A 146 0.53 15.49 0.52
N GLU A 147 -0.66 15.94 0.11
CA GLU A 147 -1.94 15.31 0.39
C GLU A 147 -2.05 13.89 -0.18
N LYS A 148 -1.28 13.56 -1.22
CA LYS A 148 -1.35 12.26 -1.90
C LYS A 148 -0.58 11.17 -1.16
N TRP A 149 0.47 11.50 -0.41
CA TRP A 149 1.36 10.50 0.20
C TRP A 149 1.62 10.71 1.69
N SER A 150 1.52 11.93 2.19
CA SER A 150 1.68 12.19 3.63
C SER A 150 0.38 11.91 4.38
N ARG A 151 0.50 11.59 5.66
CA ARG A 151 -0.64 11.49 6.57
C ARG A 151 -1.09 12.85 7.06
N ALA A 152 -0.15 13.72 7.45
CA ALA A 152 -0.44 15.04 8.01
C ALA A 152 -1.30 15.94 7.09
N TYR A 153 -1.06 15.89 5.77
CA TYR A 153 -1.81 16.68 4.78
C TYR A 153 -2.95 15.90 4.10
N SER A 154 -3.17 14.64 4.47
CA SER A 154 -4.19 13.82 3.83
C SER A 154 -5.60 14.21 4.25
N LYS A 155 -6.51 14.34 3.27
CA LYS A 155 -7.96 14.48 3.51
C LYS A 155 -8.64 13.16 3.88
N VAL A 156 -7.96 12.02 3.68
CA VAL A 156 -8.44 10.69 4.04
C VAL A 156 -7.77 10.22 5.33
N LYS A 157 -8.51 9.50 6.18
CA LYS A 157 -7.95 8.79 7.34
C LYS A 157 -7.01 7.67 6.89
N LYS A 158 -5.76 8.02 6.55
CA LYS A 158 -4.70 7.10 6.11
C LYS A 158 -4.06 6.28 7.24
N SER A 159 -4.71 6.14 8.41
CA SER A 159 -4.07 5.62 9.62
C SER A 159 -3.45 4.22 9.47
N MET A 160 -3.91 3.40 8.51
CA MET A 160 -3.40 2.04 8.30
C MET A 160 -2.73 1.79 6.94
N VAL A 161 -3.02 2.55 5.89
CA VAL A 161 -2.70 2.20 4.49
C VAL A 161 -1.66 3.14 3.87
N MET A 162 -0.60 3.45 4.62
CA MET A 162 0.48 4.36 4.18
C MET A 162 1.57 3.64 3.37
N THR A 163 1.65 2.32 3.47
CA THR A 163 2.72 1.52 2.90
C THR A 163 2.15 0.43 2.01
N SER A 164 2.69 0.32 0.79
CA SER A 164 2.52 -0.84 -0.11
C SER A 164 3.09 -2.13 0.44
N ASN A 165 3.40 -2.24 1.73
CA ASN A 165 3.82 -3.52 2.31
C ASN A 165 2.86 -4.65 1.90
N ILE A 166 1.58 -4.32 1.65
CA ILE A 166 0.58 -5.20 1.03
C ILE A 166 0.96 -5.62 -0.40
N ALA A 167 1.06 -4.67 -1.34
CA ALA A 167 1.39 -4.94 -2.73
C ALA A 167 2.77 -5.59 -2.87
N GLU A 168 3.76 -5.13 -2.11
CA GLU A 168 5.10 -5.73 -2.07
C GLU A 168 5.07 -7.16 -1.54
N SER A 169 4.33 -7.44 -0.46
CA SER A 169 4.23 -8.81 0.06
C SER A 169 3.57 -9.75 -0.94
N ILE A 170 2.59 -9.25 -1.72
CA ILE A 170 1.94 -10.04 -2.77
C ILE A 170 2.87 -10.21 -3.97
N ASN A 171 3.56 -9.17 -4.42
CA ASN A 171 4.54 -9.28 -5.50
C ASN A 171 5.71 -10.20 -5.12
N ALA A 172 6.11 -10.18 -3.83
CA ALA A 172 7.13 -11.06 -3.29
C ALA A 172 6.64 -12.50 -3.22
N ALA A 173 5.43 -12.74 -2.71
CA ALA A 173 4.81 -14.07 -2.72
C ALA A 173 4.68 -14.61 -4.15
N ASN A 174 4.33 -13.75 -5.10
CA ASN A 174 4.15 -14.10 -6.50
C ASN A 174 5.45 -14.10 -7.30
N LYS A 175 6.61 -13.84 -6.70
CA LYS A 175 7.84 -13.56 -7.43
C LYS A 175 8.23 -14.68 -8.38
N ASP A 176 8.15 -15.92 -7.89
CA ASP A 176 8.52 -17.13 -8.63
C ASP A 176 7.33 -17.66 -9.44
N ALA A 177 6.10 -17.49 -8.93
CA ALA A 177 4.89 -17.87 -9.64
C ALA A 177 4.72 -17.14 -10.99
N ARG A 178 5.30 -15.93 -11.13
CA ARG A 178 5.30 -15.16 -12.39
C ARG A 178 6.10 -15.79 -13.53
N GLU A 179 6.91 -16.81 -13.25
CA GLU A 179 7.65 -17.58 -14.26
C GLU A 179 6.84 -18.78 -14.78
N LEU A 180 5.71 -19.10 -14.12
CA LEU A 180 4.82 -20.18 -14.52
C LEU A 180 3.98 -19.81 -15.75
N SER A 181 3.47 -20.83 -16.45
CA SER A 181 2.45 -20.62 -17.47
C SER A 181 1.18 -19.99 -16.86
N VAL A 182 0.39 -19.30 -17.69
CA VAL A 182 -0.83 -18.61 -17.25
C VAL A 182 -1.73 -19.51 -16.39
N MET A 183 -1.98 -20.74 -16.83
CA MET A 183 -2.82 -21.66 -16.08
C MET A 183 -2.23 -22.00 -14.69
N ARG A 184 -0.93 -22.26 -14.63
CA ARG A 184 -0.24 -22.60 -13.37
C ARG A 184 -0.15 -21.41 -12.42
N LEU A 185 -0.04 -20.19 -12.96
CA LEU A 185 -0.13 -18.96 -12.19
C LEU A 185 -1.55 -18.76 -11.60
N LEU A 186 -2.60 -19.02 -12.38
CA LEU A 186 -3.98 -18.94 -11.88
C LEU A 186 -4.26 -19.97 -10.78
N GLU A 187 -3.79 -21.20 -10.95
CA GLU A 187 -3.85 -22.24 -9.91
C GLU A 187 -3.09 -21.80 -8.64
N TYR A 188 -1.87 -21.27 -8.80
CA TYR A 188 -1.06 -20.76 -7.69
C TYR A 188 -1.79 -19.66 -6.94
N MET A 189 -2.31 -18.65 -7.65
CA MET A 189 -3.05 -17.54 -7.06
C MET A 189 -4.28 -18.02 -6.31
N THR A 190 -5.06 -18.92 -6.91
CA THR A 190 -6.25 -19.50 -6.28
C THR A 190 -5.90 -20.20 -4.97
N ASN A 191 -4.86 -21.04 -4.97
CA ASN A 191 -4.39 -21.73 -3.77
C ASN A 191 -3.87 -20.75 -2.70
N LEU A 192 -3.09 -19.74 -3.10
CA LEU A 192 -2.58 -18.72 -2.18
C LEU A 192 -3.72 -17.99 -1.46
N LEU A 193 -4.73 -17.55 -2.21
CA LEU A 193 -5.89 -16.86 -1.66
C LEU A 193 -6.72 -17.76 -0.74
N GLN A 194 -6.95 -19.02 -1.13
CA GLN A 194 -7.66 -19.98 -0.30
C GLN A 194 -6.93 -20.24 1.02
N GLN A 195 -5.60 -20.38 0.99
CA GLN A 195 -4.78 -20.57 2.19
C GLN A 195 -4.85 -19.35 3.11
N TRP A 196 -4.71 -18.15 2.56
CA TRP A 196 -4.79 -16.91 3.35
C TRP A 196 -6.18 -16.71 3.96
N ASN A 197 -7.24 -16.91 3.17
CA ASN A 197 -8.61 -16.81 3.67
C ASN A 197 -8.90 -17.85 4.75
N ASN A 198 -8.44 -19.09 4.59
CA ASN A 198 -8.59 -20.11 5.63
C ASN A 198 -7.80 -19.77 6.91
N LYS A 199 -6.57 -19.25 6.78
CA LYS A 199 -5.77 -18.80 7.93
C LYS A 199 -6.42 -17.63 8.66
N ASN A 200 -6.93 -16.66 7.90
CA ASN A 200 -7.65 -15.50 8.47
C ASN A 200 -8.93 -15.94 9.17
N ARG A 201 -9.72 -16.84 8.56
CA ARG A 201 -10.94 -17.40 9.16
C ARG A 201 -10.65 -18.14 10.46
N LYS A 202 -9.66 -19.04 10.49
CA LYS A 202 -9.27 -19.76 11.71
C LYS A 202 -8.84 -18.80 12.81
N SER A 203 -7.96 -17.86 12.49
CA SER A 203 -7.51 -16.82 13.43
C SER A 203 -8.67 -15.99 13.98
N ALA A 204 -9.65 -15.63 13.15
CA ALA A 204 -10.85 -14.92 13.60
C ALA A 204 -11.73 -15.77 14.53
N MET A 205 -11.93 -17.06 14.22
CA MET A 205 -12.68 -17.98 15.08
C MET A 205 -12.00 -18.24 16.44
N GLU A 206 -10.67 -18.22 16.47
CA GLU A 206 -9.86 -18.42 17.68
C GLU A 206 -9.72 -17.14 18.52
N THR A 207 -10.09 -15.98 17.98
CA THR A 207 -9.99 -14.69 18.68
C THR A 207 -11.23 -14.46 19.54
N SER A 208 -11.08 -14.55 20.86
CA SER A 208 -12.15 -14.28 21.85
C SER A 208 -12.15 -12.84 22.41
N ILE A 209 -11.26 -11.99 21.90
CA ILE A 209 -11.01 -10.61 22.35
C ILE A 209 -11.53 -9.59 21.32
N GLU A 210 -12.09 -8.47 21.79
CA GLU A 210 -12.66 -7.43 20.92
C GLU A 210 -11.61 -6.68 20.08
N LEU A 211 -10.37 -6.63 20.55
CA LEU A 211 -9.24 -6.02 19.84
C LEU A 211 -8.41 -7.09 19.12
N GLY A 212 -8.03 -6.82 17.87
CA GLY A 212 -7.11 -7.71 17.15
C GLY A 212 -5.75 -7.81 17.85
N GLU A 213 -5.08 -8.96 17.69
CA GLU A 213 -3.89 -9.36 18.45
C GLU A 213 -2.84 -8.26 18.60
N LYS A 214 -2.54 -7.54 17.51
CA LYS A 214 -1.55 -6.46 17.50
C LYS A 214 -1.91 -5.33 18.46
N TYR A 215 -3.16 -4.87 18.43
CA TYR A 215 -3.62 -3.77 19.26
C TYR A 215 -3.83 -4.21 20.70
N ASN A 216 -4.29 -5.44 20.93
CA ASN A 216 -4.34 -6.00 22.27
C ASN A 216 -2.94 -6.14 22.88
N LYS A 217 -1.95 -6.58 22.09
CA LYS A 217 -0.54 -6.62 22.51
C LYS A 217 -0.02 -5.22 22.84
N LEU A 218 -0.23 -4.24 21.97
CA LEU A 218 0.17 -2.85 22.23
C LEU A 218 -0.50 -2.29 23.48
N LEU A 219 -1.79 -2.57 23.67
CA LEU A 219 -2.53 -2.15 24.86
C LEU A 219 -1.95 -2.78 26.14
N ARG A 220 -1.67 -4.08 26.11
CA ARG A 220 -1.03 -4.79 27.23
C ARG A 220 0.37 -4.27 27.53
N GLU A 221 1.20 -4.07 26.51
CA GLU A 221 2.55 -3.51 26.66
C GLU A 221 2.49 -2.11 27.26
N ASN A 222 1.57 -1.26 26.80
CA ASN A 222 1.36 0.08 27.36
C ASN A 222 0.80 0.05 28.79
N LEU A 223 -0.09 -0.89 29.11
CA LEU A 223 -0.59 -1.10 30.48
C LEU A 223 0.57 -1.45 31.43
N ILE A 224 1.40 -2.43 31.04
CA ILE A 224 2.59 -2.83 31.82
C ILE A 224 3.57 -1.66 31.98
N ALA A 225 3.84 -0.93 30.89
CA ALA A 225 4.72 0.24 30.95
C ALA A 225 4.14 1.35 31.84
N SER A 226 2.83 1.54 31.84
CA SER A 226 2.12 2.48 32.71
C SER A 226 2.22 2.08 34.18
N GLU A 227 2.01 0.80 34.50
CA GLU A 227 2.17 0.26 35.86
C GLU A 227 3.61 0.43 36.38
N GLN A 228 4.59 0.39 35.47
CA GLN A 228 6.01 0.58 35.79
C GLN A 228 6.49 2.04 35.70
N MET A 229 5.61 3.00 35.37
CA MET A 229 5.96 4.40 35.08
C MET A 229 7.09 4.57 34.05
N THR A 230 7.19 3.69 33.07
CA THR A 230 8.21 3.70 32.01
C THR A 230 7.69 4.13 30.65
N VAL A 231 6.46 4.66 30.59
CA VAL A 231 5.86 5.20 29.36
C VAL A 231 6.71 6.39 28.88
N LYS A 232 7.33 6.25 27.71
CA LYS A 232 8.13 7.29 27.05
C LYS A 232 7.26 8.19 26.17
#